data_AF-A0AA51FAG4-F1
#
_entry.id   AF-A0AA51FAG4-F1
#
_cell.length_a   1.000
_cell.length_b   1.000
_cell.length_c   1.000
_cell.angle_alpha   90.00
_cell.angle_beta   90.00
_cell.angle_gamma   90.00
#
_symmetry.space_group_name_H-M   'P 1'
#
loop_
_entity.id
_entity.type
_entity.pdbx_description
1 polymer ?
#
loop_
_entity_poly.entity_id
_entity_poly.type
_entity_poly.pdbx_seq_one_letter_code
_entity_poly.pdbx_strand_id
1 'polypeptide(L)'
;MVKKKRQSEPNENGDESTESCDESVKSTCPHITKAVDLARLKKALKLGGFDKECSECKKNPKTEIPDPNFEEDVTLWMCLRCGSQLCGRACNKHALNHFNTPHSDCHALTANTTSWEVYCYNCNN
;
A
#
# COMPACT_ATOMS: atom_id res chain seq x y z
N MET A 1 23.22 -5.16 60.91
CA MET A 1 22.44 -6.00 61.86
C MET A 1 20.98 -5.54 61.78
N VAL A 2 20.06 -6.35 61.22
CA VAL A 2 19.10 -7.25 61.94
C VAL A 2 18.05 -6.40 62.70
N LYS A 3 16.72 -6.48 62.55
CA LYS A 3 15.75 -7.41 61.93
C LYS A 3 14.33 -6.79 62.11
N LYS A 4 13.41 -7.01 61.14
CA LYS A 4 11.98 -7.46 61.31
C LYS A 4 10.98 -6.50 62.01
N LYS A 5 9.66 -6.45 61.79
CA LYS A 5 8.62 -7.26 61.06
C LYS A 5 7.24 -6.58 61.25
N ARG A 6 6.32 -6.75 60.26
CA ARG A 6 4.83 -6.95 60.34
C ARG A 6 3.97 -5.76 60.86
N GLN A 7 2.74 -5.45 60.38
CA GLN A 7 1.64 -6.28 59.83
C GLN A 7 0.48 -5.42 59.22
N SER A 8 -0.18 -5.95 58.16
CA SER A 8 -1.63 -5.99 57.75
C SER A 8 -2.55 -4.73 57.69
N GLU A 9 -3.11 -4.29 56.53
CA GLU A 9 -4.28 -4.72 55.67
C GLU A 9 -5.52 -3.81 55.89
N PRO A 10 -6.57 -3.77 55.02
CA PRO A 10 -6.68 -3.86 53.56
C PRO A 10 -7.45 -2.64 52.96
N ASN A 11 -7.45 -2.44 51.64
CA ASN A 11 -8.60 -1.79 51.00
C ASN A 11 -8.97 -2.56 49.73
N GLU A 12 -10.07 -3.27 49.87
CA GLU A 12 -10.76 -4.03 48.83
C GLU A 12 -11.69 -3.03 48.12
N ASN A 13 -11.46 -2.81 46.83
CA ASN A 13 -12.40 -2.33 45.82
C ASN A 13 -11.66 -2.64 44.50
N GLY A 14 -11.99 -3.64 43.70
CA GLY A 14 -13.33 -4.12 43.41
C GLY A 14 -13.95 -3.27 42.31
N ASP A 15 -13.30 -3.17 41.15
CA ASP A 15 -14.02 -3.17 39.89
C ASP A 15 -13.19 -3.87 38.81
N GLU A 16 -13.90 -4.74 38.12
CA GLU A 16 -13.47 -5.33 36.89
C GLU A 16 -13.46 -4.24 35.84
N SER A 17 -12.39 -4.09 35.08
CA SER A 17 -12.53 -3.69 33.69
C SER A 17 -11.42 -4.36 32.90
N THR A 18 -11.87 -5.39 32.17
CA THR A 18 -11.10 -6.09 31.17
C THR A 18 -11.38 -5.38 29.86
N GLU A 19 -10.86 -4.17 29.65
CA GLU A 19 -10.65 -3.73 28.27
C GLU A 19 -9.28 -4.21 27.82
N SER A 20 -9.26 -5.46 27.34
CA SER A 20 -8.31 -5.85 26.31
C SER A 20 -8.55 -4.90 25.14
N CYS A 21 -7.80 -3.80 25.12
CA CYS A 21 -7.64 -2.97 23.95
C CYS A 21 -6.90 -3.81 22.91
N ASP A 22 -7.67 -4.64 22.20
CA ASP A 22 -7.32 -5.14 20.88
C ASP A 22 -7.36 -3.93 19.95
N GLU A 23 -6.41 -3.01 20.17
CA GLU A 23 -5.90 -2.13 19.14
C GLU A 23 -5.39 -3.10 18.09
N SER A 24 -6.25 -3.39 17.11
CA SER A 24 -5.85 -3.94 15.84
C SER A 24 -4.86 -2.94 15.27
N VAL A 25 -3.60 -3.06 15.70
CA VAL A 25 -2.42 -2.49 15.09
C VAL A 25 -2.49 -3.06 13.69
N LYS A 26 -3.13 -2.31 12.78
CA LYS A 26 -3.03 -2.54 11.35
C LYS A 26 -1.55 -2.52 11.09
N SER A 27 -0.95 -3.70 11.06
CA SER A 27 0.48 -3.90 11.00
C SER A 27 0.94 -3.16 9.76
N THR A 28 1.56 -2.01 9.97
CA THR A 28 1.95 -1.13 8.87
C THR A 28 2.87 -1.91 7.97
N CYS A 29 2.66 -1.85 6.65
CA CYS A 29 3.48 -2.60 5.71
C CYS A 29 4.97 -2.26 5.92
N PRO A 30 5.84 -3.26 6.18
CA PRO A 30 7.26 -3.02 6.48
C PRO A 30 8.03 -2.43 5.29
N HIS A 31 7.44 -2.43 4.10
CA HIS A 31 8.03 -1.91 2.87
C HIS A 31 7.80 -0.39 2.69
N ILE A 32 6.96 0.24 3.50
CA ILE A 32 6.56 1.65 3.32
C ILE A 32 7.76 2.61 3.30
N THR A 33 8.73 2.40 4.18
CA THR A 33 9.90 3.28 4.32
C THR A 33 10.83 3.23 3.12
N LYS A 34 10.89 2.09 2.42
CA LYS A 34 11.77 1.89 1.25
C LYS A 34 11.06 2.14 -0.07
N ALA A 35 9.77 1.80 -0.15
CA ALA A 35 9.02 1.81 -1.41
C ALA A 35 8.21 3.09 -1.65
N VAL A 36 8.25 4.06 -0.74
CA VAL A 36 7.58 5.36 -0.90
C VAL A 36 8.61 6.49 -0.99
N ASP A 37 8.48 7.35 -1.99
CA ASP A 37 9.24 8.61 -2.11
C ASP A 37 8.28 9.77 -2.41
N LEU A 38 7.86 10.47 -1.36
CA LEU A 38 6.91 11.58 -1.46
C LEU A 38 7.47 12.77 -2.26
N ALA A 39 8.78 13.01 -2.22
CA ALA A 39 9.38 14.13 -2.94
C ALA A 39 9.34 13.88 -4.45
N ARG A 40 9.70 12.66 -4.86
CA ARG A 40 9.64 12.21 -6.26
C ARG A 40 8.20 12.14 -6.77
N LEU A 41 7.28 11.60 -5.97
CA LEU A 41 5.85 11.57 -6.30
C LEU A 41 5.28 12.97 -6.54
N LYS A 42 5.55 13.92 -5.64
CA LYS A 42 5.10 15.31 -5.80
C LYS A 42 5.64 15.93 -7.10
N LYS A 43 6.89 15.65 -7.47
CA LYS A 43 7.46 16.14 -8.74
C LYS A 43 6.80 15.50 -9.95
N ALA A 44 6.60 14.17 -9.93
CA ALA A 44 5.95 13.44 -11.02
C ALA A 44 4.51 13.94 -11.25
N LEU A 45 3.73 14.08 -10.19
CA LEU A 45 2.34 14.54 -10.25
C LEU A 45 2.23 16.01 -10.67
N LYS A 46 3.16 16.88 -10.27
CA LYS A 46 3.18 18.27 -10.74
C LYS A 46 3.47 18.41 -12.22
N LEU A 47 4.25 17.49 -12.79
CA LEU A 47 4.66 17.55 -14.19
C LEU A 47 3.61 16.89 -15.10
N GLY A 48 3.10 15.71 -14.72
CA GLY A 48 2.25 14.88 -15.57
C GLY A 48 0.81 14.71 -15.09
N GLY A 49 0.50 15.06 -13.84
CA GLY A 49 -0.82 14.79 -13.25
C GLY A 49 -1.14 13.31 -13.14
N PHE A 50 -2.44 12.98 -13.17
CA PHE A 50 -2.93 11.60 -13.24
C PHE A 50 -3.25 11.24 -14.69
N ASP A 51 -2.71 10.11 -15.11
CA ASP A 51 -2.93 9.58 -16.45
C ASP A 51 -4.31 8.91 -16.53
N LYS A 52 -4.96 9.05 -17.69
CA LYS A 52 -6.22 8.33 -17.98
C LYS A 52 -5.99 6.95 -18.58
N GLU A 53 -4.78 6.69 -19.07
CA GLU A 53 -4.45 5.53 -19.88
C GLU A 53 -3.05 5.05 -19.55
N CYS A 54 -2.83 3.74 -19.53
CA CYS A 54 -1.53 3.16 -19.22
C CYS A 54 -0.49 3.50 -20.29
N SER A 55 0.61 4.14 -19.87
CA SER A 55 1.72 4.53 -20.76
C SER A 55 2.34 3.35 -21.53
N GLU A 56 2.45 2.18 -20.92
CA GLU A 56 2.95 0.97 -21.59
C GLU A 56 1.94 0.35 -22.58
N CYS A 57 0.63 0.43 -22.30
CA CYS A 57 -0.40 0.01 -23.26
C CYS A 57 -0.35 0.86 -24.55
N LYS A 58 -0.06 2.16 -24.43
CA LYS A 58 0.08 3.05 -25.60
C LYS A 58 1.25 2.66 -26.51
N LYS A 59 2.35 2.21 -25.91
CA LYS A 59 3.56 1.82 -26.65
C LYS A 59 3.37 0.48 -27.36
N ASN A 60 2.62 -0.42 -26.74
CA ASN A 60 2.40 -1.76 -27.27
C ASN A 60 0.89 -2.08 -27.22
N PRO A 61 0.10 -1.51 -28.15
CA PRO A 61 -1.33 -1.76 -28.20
C PRO A 61 -1.56 -3.25 -28.47
N LYS A 62 -2.35 -3.90 -27.62
CA LYS A 62 -2.81 -5.25 -27.92
C LYS A 62 -3.79 -5.19 -29.09
N THR A 63 -3.67 -6.15 -30.00
CA THR A 63 -4.54 -6.31 -31.17
C THR A 63 -5.90 -6.93 -30.82
N GLU A 64 -6.19 -7.14 -29.53
CA GLU A 64 -7.44 -7.73 -29.07
C GLU A 64 -8.55 -6.68 -29.17
N ILE A 65 -9.62 -7.03 -29.89
CA ILE A 65 -10.78 -6.15 -30.09
C ILE A 65 -11.47 -6.03 -28.72
N PRO A 66 -11.61 -4.83 -28.16
CA PRO A 66 -12.34 -4.64 -26.91
C PRO A 66 -13.79 -5.09 -27.10
N ASP A 67 -14.27 -5.97 -26.23
CA ASP A 67 -15.67 -6.39 -26.22
C ASP A 67 -16.53 -5.18 -25.81
N PRO A 68 -17.46 -4.72 -26.65
CA PRO A 68 -18.24 -3.50 -26.38
C PRO A 68 -19.23 -3.65 -25.21
N ASN A 69 -19.46 -4.87 -24.71
CA ASN A 69 -20.27 -5.14 -23.53
C ASN A 69 -19.44 -5.28 -22.24
N PHE A 70 -18.10 -5.19 -22.32
CA PHE A 70 -17.22 -5.28 -21.16
C PHE A 70 -16.79 -3.88 -20.72
N GLU A 71 -17.19 -3.46 -19.52
CA GLU A 71 -16.58 -2.30 -18.88
C GLU A 71 -15.15 -2.66 -18.47
N GLU A 72 -14.20 -2.28 -19.30
CA GLU A 72 -12.79 -2.51 -19.01
C GLU A 72 -12.39 -1.64 -17.81
N ASP A 73 -11.83 -2.26 -16.77
CA ASP A 73 -11.28 -1.54 -15.63
C ASP A 73 -10.03 -0.76 -16.10
N VAL A 74 -10.26 0.47 -16.53
CA VAL A 74 -9.24 1.43 -16.98
C VAL A 74 -8.43 2.00 -15.82
N THR A 75 -8.68 1.54 -14.59
CA THR A 75 -7.99 2.03 -13.41
C THR A 75 -6.50 1.74 -13.47
N LEU A 76 -5.72 2.77 -13.17
CA LEU A 76 -4.28 2.68 -13.10
C LEU A 76 -3.81 2.48 -11.66
N TRP A 77 -2.64 1.87 -11.55
CA TRP A 77 -1.90 1.70 -10.32
C TRP A 77 -0.64 2.55 -10.42
N MET A 78 -0.51 3.49 -9.50
CA MET A 78 0.62 4.41 -9.41
C MET A 78 1.67 3.85 -8.46
N CYS A 79 2.90 3.62 -8.95
CA CYS A 79 4.03 3.24 -8.11
C CYS A 79 4.39 4.35 -7.13
N LEU A 80 4.36 4.05 -5.82
CA LEU A 80 4.64 5.04 -4.78
C LEU A 80 6.13 5.39 -4.64
N ARG A 81 7.01 4.64 -5.31
CA ARG A 81 8.43 4.97 -5.38
C ARG A 81 8.74 5.99 -6.47
N CYS A 82 8.05 5.92 -7.61
CA CYS A 82 8.47 6.63 -8.82
C CYS A 82 7.40 7.45 -9.54
N GLY A 83 6.12 7.24 -9.23
CA GLY A 83 5.00 7.91 -9.88
C GLY A 83 4.59 7.33 -11.23
N SER A 84 5.16 6.19 -11.66
CA SER A 84 4.70 5.51 -12.88
C SER A 84 3.26 5.02 -12.70
N GLN A 85 2.38 5.36 -13.63
CA GLN A 85 0.95 4.99 -13.63
C GLN A 85 0.69 3.93 -14.70
N LEU A 86 0.30 2.73 -14.27
CA LEU A 86 0.29 1.53 -15.11
C LEU A 86 -0.97 0.70 -14.86
N CYS A 87 -1.46 0.00 -15.88
CA CYS A 87 -2.67 -0.81 -15.73
C CYS A 87 -2.47 -1.99 -14.77
N GLY A 88 -3.55 -2.34 -14.09
CA GLY A 88 -3.59 -3.36 -13.05
C GLY A 88 -3.53 -4.80 -13.56
N ARG A 89 -3.75 -5.74 -12.62
CA ARG A 89 -3.66 -7.18 -12.89
C ARG A 89 -4.77 -7.72 -13.81
N ALA A 90 -5.93 -7.06 -13.80
CA ALA A 90 -7.10 -7.42 -14.62
C ALA A 90 -6.93 -7.06 -16.11
N CYS A 91 -6.04 -6.09 -16.40
CA CYS A 91 -5.69 -5.69 -17.76
C CYS A 91 -4.35 -6.35 -18.16
N ASN A 92 -3.34 -5.56 -18.53
CA ASN A 92 -2.06 -6.07 -19.07
C ASN A 92 -0.97 -6.30 -18.02
N LYS A 93 -1.29 -6.18 -16.72
CA LYS A 93 -0.36 -6.42 -15.60
C LYS A 93 0.88 -5.53 -15.65
N HIS A 94 0.83 -4.36 -16.30
CA HIS A 94 1.99 -3.49 -16.44
C HIS A 94 2.52 -3.00 -15.09
N ALA A 95 1.64 -2.75 -14.10
CA ALA A 95 2.08 -2.40 -12.76
C ALA A 95 2.84 -3.56 -12.06
N LEU A 96 2.41 -4.80 -12.28
CA LEU A 96 3.10 -5.99 -11.78
C LEU A 96 4.46 -6.20 -12.48
N ASN A 97 4.49 -6.04 -13.81
CA ASN A 97 5.74 -6.14 -14.57
C ASN A 97 6.74 -5.06 -14.15
N HIS A 98 6.26 -3.85 -13.86
CA HIS A 98 7.08 -2.77 -13.33
C HIS A 98 7.72 -3.14 -12.01
N PHE A 99 6.98 -3.76 -11.08
CA PHE A 99 7.52 -4.28 -9.82
C PHE A 99 8.56 -5.39 -10.05
N ASN A 100 8.29 -6.33 -10.95
CA ASN A 100 9.19 -7.47 -11.24
C ASN A 100 10.46 -7.07 -12.01
N THR A 101 10.45 -5.91 -12.67
CA THR A 101 11.63 -5.41 -13.39
C THR A 101 12.74 -5.10 -12.39
N PRO A 102 13.99 -5.52 -12.61
CA PRO A 102 15.09 -5.19 -11.71
C PRO A 102 15.31 -3.67 -11.61
N HIS A 103 15.20 -3.13 -10.41
CA HIS A 103 15.46 -1.72 -10.09
C HIS A 103 16.52 -1.61 -8.99
N SER A 104 17.21 -0.47 -8.92
CA SER A 104 18.07 -0.13 -7.78
C SER A 104 17.28 0.21 -6.52
N ASP A 105 16.05 0.72 -6.70
CA ASP A 105 15.12 1.11 -5.64
C ASP A 105 14.06 0.03 -5.37
N CYS A 106 13.39 0.08 -4.22
CA CYS A 106 12.24 -0.79 -3.92
C CYS A 106 10.94 -0.22 -4.52
N HIS A 107 10.31 -0.94 -5.44
CA HIS A 107 9.07 -0.53 -6.13
C HIS A 107 7.86 -1.38 -5.69
N ALA A 108 7.84 -1.80 -4.42
CA ALA A 108 6.89 -2.78 -3.93
C ALA A 108 5.48 -2.24 -3.65
N LEU A 109 5.27 -0.92 -3.55
CA LEU A 109 4.00 -0.30 -3.19
C LEU A 109 3.40 0.48 -4.35
N THR A 110 2.13 0.24 -4.64
CA THR A 110 1.32 0.99 -5.60
C THR A 110 0.02 1.49 -4.96
N ALA A 111 -0.53 2.58 -5.48
CA ALA A 111 -1.85 3.06 -5.12
C ALA A 111 -2.76 3.04 -6.35
N ASN A 112 -3.99 2.56 -6.18
CA ASN A 112 -5.05 2.65 -7.16
C ASN A 112 -5.43 4.12 -7.37
N THR A 113 -5.46 4.60 -8.61
CA THR A 113 -5.73 6.02 -8.92
C THR A 113 -7.21 6.42 -8.83
N THR A 114 -8.10 5.44 -8.65
CA THR A 114 -9.55 5.63 -8.56
C THR A 114 -10.04 5.40 -7.12
N SER A 115 -9.76 4.23 -6.56
CA SER A 115 -10.19 3.83 -5.20
C SER A 115 -9.26 4.29 -4.09
N TRP A 116 -8.03 4.71 -4.43
CA TRP A 116 -6.96 5.06 -3.48
C TRP A 116 -6.52 3.92 -2.56
N GLU A 117 -6.92 2.68 -2.87
CA GLU A 117 -6.39 1.50 -2.21
C GLU A 117 -4.89 1.36 -2.48
N VAL A 118 -4.16 1.04 -1.42
CA VAL A 118 -2.72 0.80 -1.50
C VAL A 118 -2.48 -0.71 -1.50
N TYR A 119 -1.61 -1.16 -2.39
CA TYR A 119 -1.24 -2.56 -2.51
C TYR A 119 0.27 -2.72 -2.47
N CYS A 120 0.74 -3.69 -1.70
CA CYS A 120 2.13 -4.08 -1.61
C CYS A 120 2.35 -5.44 -2.29
N TYR A 121 3.13 -5.46 -3.37
CA TYR A 121 3.46 -6.70 -4.08
C TYR A 121 4.23 -7.70 -3.23
N ASN A 122 5.10 -7.25 -2.32
CA ASN A 122 5.84 -8.13 -1.42
C ASN A 122 4.97 -8.76 -0.33
N CYS A 123 3.99 -8.01 0.20
CA CYS A 123 3.06 -8.52 1.21
C CYS A 123 1.87 -9.26 0.59
N ASN A 124 1.64 -9.07 -0.71
CA ASN A 124 0.47 -9.55 -1.44
C ASN A 124 -0.86 -9.05 -0.83
N ASN A 125 -0.87 -7.83 -0.27
CA ASN A 125 -2.05 -7.14 0.26
C ASN A 125 -1.90 -5.62 0.19
#